data_AF-A0A7D8UQG2-F1
#
_entry.id   AF-A0A7D8UQG2-F1
#
_cell.length_a   1.000
_cell.length_b   1.000
_cell.length_c   1.000
_cell.angle_alpha   90.00
_cell.angle_beta   90.00
_cell.angle_gamma   90.00
#
_symmetry.space_group_name_H-M   'P 1'
#
loop_
_entity.id
_entity.type
_entity.pdbx_description
1 polymer ?
#
loop_
_entity_poly.entity_id
_entity_poly.type
_entity_poly.pdbx_seq_one_letter_code
_entity_poly.pdbx_strand_id
1 'polypeptide(L)' 'MNQRTWLTLENHLLSNTNNRDMHISVFAGPVFRDCNVLYRGVPVPEELWKVVVMVTPMGEPHCTAYLLSQREVSDELEF' A
#
# COMPACT_ATOMS: atom_id res chain seq x y z
N MET A 1 -0.88 8.80 -8.55
CA MET A 1 -1.35 9.74 -7.51
C MET A 1 -1.61 9.09 -6.12
N ASN A 2 -0.73 8.21 -5.58
CA ASN A 2 -1.00 7.45 -4.33
C ASN A 2 0.00 7.68 -3.17
N GLN A 3 1.09 8.43 -3.37
CA GLN A 3 2.07 8.63 -2.29
C GLN A 3 1.64 9.68 -1.25
N ARG A 4 0.86 10.70 -1.65
CA ARG A 4 0.48 11.81 -0.77
C ARG A 4 -0.55 11.42 0.29
N THR A 5 -1.55 10.61 -0.07
CA THR A 5 -2.58 10.15 0.89
C THR A 5 -1.96 9.18 1.89
N TRP A 6 -1.07 8.30 1.42
CA TRP A 6 -0.28 7.38 2.22
C TRP A 6 0.57 8.10 3.28
N LEU A 7 1.39 9.05 2.82
CA LEU A 7 2.29 9.81 3.69
C LEU A 7 1.50 10.66 4.70
N THR A 8 0.35 11.20 4.31
CA THR A 8 -0.47 12.04 5.18
C THR A 8 -1.10 11.23 6.31
N LEU A 9 -1.61 10.01 6.04
CA LEU A 9 -2.23 9.18 7.08
C LEU A 9 -1.19 8.60 8.05
N GLU A 10 -0.04 8.17 7.51
CA GLU A 10 1.11 7.69 8.30
C GLU A 10 1.65 8.83 9.19
N ASN A 11 1.78 10.05 8.65
CA ASN A 11 2.16 11.23 9.43
C ASN A 11 1.12 11.65 10.47
N HIS A 12 -0.18 11.50 10.22
CA HIS A 12 -1.21 11.81 11.22
C HIS A 12 -1.19 10.84 12.40
N LEU A 13 -0.88 9.56 12.17
CA LEU A 13 -0.72 8.58 13.24
C LEU A 13 0.59 8.80 14.02
N LEU A 14 1.69 9.08 13.31
CA LEU A 14 3.02 9.31 13.91
C LEU A 14 3.15 10.67 14.63
N SER A 15 2.50 11.74 14.14
CA SER A 15 2.62 13.10 14.73
C SER A 15 1.87 13.26 16.05
N ASN A 16 0.85 12.43 16.30
CA ASN A 16 0.08 12.45 17.55
C ASN A 16 0.67 11.54 18.65
N THR A 17 1.70 10.76 18.33
CA THR A 17 2.34 9.86 19.30
C THR A 17 3.76 10.33 19.59
N ASN A 18 3.93 11.05 20.70
CA ASN A 18 5.21 11.16 21.41
C ASN A 18 5.63 9.80 22.05
N ASN A 19 5.06 8.68 21.60
CA ASN A 19 5.18 7.35 22.19
C ASN A 19 6.11 6.49 21.34
N ARG A 20 7.24 6.10 21.93
CA ARG A 20 8.32 5.33 21.33
C ARG A 20 8.00 3.83 21.11
N ASP A 21 6.78 3.38 21.40
CA ASP A 21 6.43 1.95 21.51
C ASP A 21 5.32 1.49 20.54
N MET A 22 5.15 2.17 19.41
CA MET A 22 4.17 1.73 18.40
C MET A 22 4.74 0.60 17.54
N HIS A 23 4.22 -0.62 17.71
CA HIS A 23 4.56 -1.77 16.87
C HIS A 23 3.72 -1.78 15.60
N ILE A 24 4.39 -1.74 14.44
CA ILE A 24 3.76 -1.79 13.12
C ILE A 24 4.32 -2.98 12.34
N SER A 25 3.43 -3.76 11.73
CA SER A 25 3.77 -4.83 10.78
C SER A 25 3.18 -4.50 9.41
N VAL A 26 3.99 -4.65 8.37
CA VAL A 26 3.61 -4.34 7.00
C VAL A 26 3.77 -5.58 6.14
N PHE A 27 2.71 -5.96 5.43
CA PHE A 27 2.68 -7.03 4.44
C PHE A 27 2.39 -6.41 3.08
N ALA A 28 3.12 -6.81 2.05
CA ALA A 28 2.91 -6.29 0.70
C ALA A 28 3.27 -7.35 -0.33
N GLY A 29 2.64 -7.25 -1.50
CA GLY A 29 2.94 -8.14 -2.61
C GLY A 29 2.25 -7.75 -3.91
N PRO A 30 2.66 -8.39 -5.02
CA PRO A 30 1.95 -8.27 -6.28
C PRO A 30 0.67 -9.11 -6.28
N VAL A 31 -0.30 -8.67 -7.08
CA VAL A 31 -1.45 -9.47 -7.50
C VAL A 31 -1.17 -9.97 -8.91
N PHE A 32 -1.00 -11.28 -9.06
CA PHE A 32 -0.96 -11.95 -10.37
C PHE A 32 -2.37 -12.39 -10.74
N ARG A 33 -2.82 -11.99 -11.93
CA ARG A 33 -4.06 -12.40 -12.57
C ARG A 33 -3.71 -13.25 -13.80
N ASP A 34 -4.59 -14.18 -14.14
CA ASP A 34 -4.41 -15.08 -15.29
C ASP A 34 -4.22 -14.35 -16.62
N CYS A 35 -4.74 -13.12 -16.72
CA CYS A 35 -4.64 -12.28 -17.91
C CYS A 35 -3.42 -11.34 -17.93
N ASN A 36 -2.48 -11.44 -16.98
CA ASN A 36 -1.34 -10.51 -16.96
C ASN A 36 -0.45 -10.69 -18.20
N VAL A 37 -0.03 -9.55 -18.76
CA VAL A 37 0.92 -9.52 -19.86
C VAL A 37 2.23 -10.16 -19.43
N LEU A 38 2.72 -11.09 -20.26
CA LEU A 38 4.05 -11.65 -20.09
C LEU A 38 5.09 -10.66 -20.64
N TYR A 39 6.00 -10.20 -19.79
CA TYR A 39 7.19 -9.47 -20.21
C TYR A 39 8.39 -10.39 -20.10
N ARG A 40 9.04 -10.69 -21.24
CA ARG A 40 10.20 -11.61 -21.32
C ARG A 40 9.94 -12.98 -20.67
N GLY A 41 8.71 -13.50 -20.79
CA GLY A 41 8.31 -14.80 -20.26
C GLY A 41 7.93 -14.81 -18.78
N VAL A 42 7.93 -13.65 -18.11
CA VAL A 42 7.50 -13.51 -16.71
C VAL A 42 6.21 -12.68 -16.66
N PRO A 43 5.17 -13.10 -15.93
CA PRO A 43 3.96 -12.28 -15.77
C PRO A 43 4.31 -10.98 -15.05
N VAL A 44 3.84 -9.86 -15.59
CA VAL A 44 3.98 -8.55 -14.94
C VAL A 44 2.71 -8.28 -14.15
N PRO A 45 2.80 -8.11 -12.81
CA PRO A 45 1.63 -7.80 -12.01
C PRO A 45 1.20 -6.35 -12.26
N GLU A 46 -0.06 -6.17 -12.65
CA GLU A 46 -0.67 -4.85 -12.88
C GLU A 46 -1.22 -4.21 -11.60
N GLU A 47 -1.27 -5.00 -10.52
CA GLU A 47 -1.84 -4.59 -9.25
C GLU A 47 -0.89 -4.96 -8.11
N LEU A 48 -0.81 -4.08 -7.11
CA LEU A 48 -0.04 -4.27 -5.89
C LEU A 48 -0.97 -4.15 -4.69
N TRP A 49 -0.79 -5.00 -3.69
CA TRP A 49 -1.51 -4.89 -2.43
C TRP A 49 -0.56 -4.55 -1.28
N LYS A 50 -1.08 -3.85 -0.29
CA LYS A 50 -0.37 -3.55 0.97
C LYS A 50 -1.35 -3.61 2.13
N VAL A 51 -0.98 -4.34 3.18
CA VAL A 51 -1.69 -4.43 4.45
C VAL A 51 -0.79 -3.92 5.55
N VAL A 52 -1.31 -3.01 6.38
CA VAL A 52 -0.61 -2.48 7.55
C VAL A 52 -1.41 -2.80 8.78
N VAL A 53 -0.73 -3.42 9.75
CA VAL A 53 -1.29 -3.75 11.05
C VAL A 53 -0.49 -2.99 12.10
N MET A 54 -1.19 -2.36 13.02
CA MET A 54 -0.59 -1.63 14.14
C MET A 54 -1.39 -1.86 15.40
N VAL A 55 -0.74 -1.71 16.55
CA VAL A 55 -1.43 -1.65 17.85
C VAL A 55 -1.46 -0.19 18.29
N THR A 56 -2.65 0.32 18.58
CA THR A 56 -2.81 1.69 19.09
C THR A 56 -2.21 1.81 20.50
N PRO A 57 -1.92 3.02 20.98
CA PRO A 57 -1.49 3.22 22.37
C PRO A 57 -2.48 2.67 23.42
N MET A 58 -3.74 2.46 23.07
CA MET A 58 -4.76 1.84 23.94
C MET A 58 -4.73 0.31 23.92
N GLY A 59 -3.82 -0.31 23.15
CA GLY A 59 -3.70 -1.76 23.01
C GLY A 59 -4.64 -2.38 21.97
N GLU A 60 -5.36 -1.56 21.21
CA GLU A 60 -6.33 -2.04 20.21
C GLU A 60 -5.64 -2.31 18.87
N PRO A 61 -5.88 -3.46 18.21
CA PRO A 61 -5.35 -3.71 16.88
C PRO A 61 -6.10 -2.90 15.83
N HIS A 62 -5.36 -2.24 14.96
CA HIS A 62 -5.88 -1.51 13.81
C HIS A 62 -5.23 -2.03 12.53
N CYS A 63 -6.03 -2.20 11.48
CA CYS A 63 -5.59 -2.75 10.20
C CYS A 63 -6.14 -1.94 9.04
N THR A 64 -5.29 -1.62 8.07
CA THR A 64 -5.69 -1.02 6.79
C THR A 64 -5.12 -1.83 5.64
N ALA A 65 -5.90 -1.96 4.57
CA ALA A 65 -5.51 -2.68 3.36
C ALA A 65 -5.78 -1.82 2.13
N TYR A 66 -4.86 -1.88 1.18
CA TYR A 66 -4.87 -1.09 -0.04
C TYR A 66 -4.59 -1.99 -1.23
N LEU A 67 -5.27 -1.73 -2.33
CA LEU A 67 -5.01 -2.30 -3.65
C LEU A 67 -4.74 -1.15 -4.61
N LEU A 68 -3.57 -1.15 -5.23
CA LEU A 68 -3.18 -0.17 -6.24
C LEU A 68 -3.20 -0.86 -7.60
N SER A 69 -4.07 -0.41 -8.48
CA SER A 69 -4.07 -0.81 -9.89
C SER A 69 -3.27 0.19 -10.71
N GLN A 70 -2.33 -0.30 -11.54
CA GLN A 70 -1.63 0.52 -12.53
C GLN A 70 -2.43 0.67 -13.83
N ARG A 71 -3.60 0.03 -13.98
CA ARG A 71 -4.41 0.15 -15.20
C ARG A 71 -4.92 1.56 -15.48
N GLU A 72 -5.02 2.42 -14.46
CA GLU A 72 -5.46 3.83 -14.63
C GLU A 72 -4.30 4.80 -14.90
N VAL A 73 -3.03 4.37 -14.83
CA VAL A 73 -1.85 5.25 -15.02
C VAL A 73 -1.37 5.28 -16.47
N SER A 74 -2.03 4.54 -17.38
CA SER A 74 -1.71 4.57 -18.80
C SER A 74 -2.45 5.66 -19.59
N ASP A 75 -3.49 6.28 -19.03
CA ASP A 75 -4.21 7.38 -19.71
C ASP A 75 -3.58 8.77 -19.48
N GLU A 76 -2.57 8.89 -18.61
CA GLU A 76 -1.84 10.17 -18.37
C GLU A 76 -0.47 10.25 -19.08
N LEU A 77 -0.13 9.28 -19.92
CA LEU A 77 1.14 9.25 -20.67
C LEU A 77 0.96 9.22 -22.20
N GLU A 78 -0.11 9.83 -22.71
CA GLU A 78 -0.17 10.28 -24.12
C GLU A 78 0.03 11.80 -24.20
N PHE A 79 1.24 12.17 -24.65
CA PHE A 79 1.74 13.41 -25.29
C PHE A 79 1.59 14.77 -24.58
#